data_AF-A0A0F8AZI4-F1
#
_entry.id   AF-A0A0F8AZI4-F1
#
_cell.length_a   1.000
_cell.length_b   1.000
_cell.length_c   1.000
_cell.angle_alpha   90.00
_cell.angle_beta   90.00
_cell.angle_gamma   90.00
#
_symmetry.space_group_name_H-M   'P 1'
#
loop_
_entity.id
_entity.type
_entity.pdbx_description
1 polymer ?
#
loop_
_entity_poly.entity_id
_entity_poly.type
_entity_poly.pdbx_seq_one_letter_code
_entity_poly.pdbx_strand_id
1 'polypeptide(L)'
;MRLFGTSLPFVLSFLSLAQATILEDHGYRKVSAGDIDGVLFLNPNGDYELIDVISFHPFMKMAKIFIAYNGKEPGHQNKLGLDDIYTALAEERKRKPEDIDWIVSEVEDDSEMEDFILDIRNGRNVGPTDEVMIIPGEKEWDSILKTKHYKYASLVNRKELEKIIVRTHYRTIYKTTYEVNSFHFYFPSSEYRDPHGEAPGSTIATQKDDELKWEEVWKKEWMKNLEIGGEVGWTIHWGSEEQEAAAYRTIYAEEERQEVSSMVGMLDQVKQLDSPENHGGYGAPVSRI
;
A
#
# COMPACT_ATOMS: atom_id res chain seq x y z
N MET A 1 55.74 18.85 14.27
CA MET A 1 54.45 18.14 14.37
C MET A 1 53.44 18.90 13.54
N ARG A 2 52.96 18.33 12.43
CA ARG A 2 51.88 18.89 11.60
C ARG A 2 50.63 18.08 11.89
N LEU A 3 49.63 18.73 12.49
CA LEU A 3 48.29 18.18 12.70
C LEU A 3 47.52 18.39 11.39
N PHE A 4 47.20 17.29 10.68
CA PHE A 4 46.22 17.33 9.60
C PHE A 4 44.83 17.26 10.23
N GLY A 5 44.07 18.34 10.04
CA GLY A 5 42.72 18.49 10.56
C GLY A 5 41.76 17.52 9.89
N THR A 6 41.05 16.76 10.72
CA THR A 6 39.84 16.02 10.35
C THR A 6 38.67 17.00 10.33
N SER A 7 38.33 17.51 9.15
CA SER A 7 37.04 18.18 8.92
C SER A 7 36.32 17.42 7.82
N LEU A 8 35.37 16.55 8.19
CA LEU A 8 34.10 16.31 7.49
C LEU A 8 33.37 15.13 8.17
N PRO A 9 32.37 15.42 9.02
CA PRO A 9 31.14 14.66 8.94
C PRO A 9 29.93 15.55 9.20
N PHE A 10 29.69 16.57 8.36
CA PHE A 10 28.50 17.43 8.50
C PHE A 10 27.72 17.65 7.20
N VAL A 11 28.15 17.08 6.08
CA VAL A 11 27.43 17.23 4.79
C VAL A 11 26.34 16.16 4.59
N LEU A 12 26.40 15.04 5.33
CA LEU A 12 25.42 13.94 5.17
C LEU A 12 24.09 14.17 5.89
N SER A 13 24.00 15.11 6.84
CA SER A 13 22.73 15.36 7.55
C SER A 13 21.74 16.25 6.79
N PHE A 14 22.20 16.99 5.76
CA PHE A 14 21.34 17.88 4.99
C PHE A 14 20.56 17.18 3.87
N LEU A 15 20.94 15.96 3.47
CA LEU A 15 20.20 15.21 2.45
C LEU A 15 18.87 14.65 2.97
N SER A 16 18.73 14.42 4.28
CA SER A 16 17.47 13.92 4.84
C SER A 16 16.37 14.98 5.04
N LEU A 17 16.73 16.27 5.11
CA LEU A 17 15.73 17.36 5.23
C LEU A 17 15.20 17.83 3.87
N ALA A 18 15.92 17.57 2.78
CA ALA A 18 15.54 18.04 1.45
C ALA A 18 14.46 17.19 0.77
N GLN A 19 14.05 16.06 1.35
CA GLN A 19 13.09 15.13 0.70
C GLN A 19 11.63 15.33 1.13
N ALA A 20 11.38 15.96 2.28
CA ALA A 20 10.04 16.45 2.61
C ALA A 20 9.55 17.54 1.65
N THR A 21 10.42 18.03 0.74
CA THR A 21 10.09 19.13 -0.16
C THR A 21 9.43 18.68 -1.45
N ILE A 22 9.60 17.45 -1.96
CA ILE A 22 9.11 17.12 -3.32
C ILE A 22 7.59 17.32 -3.44
N LEU A 23 6.80 16.82 -2.49
CA LEU A 23 5.34 17.01 -2.51
C LEU A 23 4.97 18.49 -2.36
N GLU A 24 5.57 19.19 -1.40
CA GLU A 24 5.28 20.61 -1.11
C GLU A 24 5.73 21.54 -2.26
N ASP A 25 6.87 21.25 -2.89
CA ASP A 25 7.44 21.96 -4.05
C ASP A 25 6.52 21.86 -5.27
N HIS A 26 5.74 20.78 -5.36
CA HIS A 26 4.74 20.58 -6.40
C HIS A 26 3.35 21.10 -6.01
N GLY A 27 3.20 21.68 -4.82
CA GLY A 27 1.96 22.27 -4.32
C GLY A 27 1.03 21.28 -3.62
N TYR A 28 1.51 20.06 -3.32
CA TYR A 28 0.76 19.10 -2.54
C TYR A 28 0.98 19.31 -1.05
N ARG A 29 -0.02 18.93 -0.27
CA ARG A 29 0.06 18.86 1.18
C ARG A 29 -0.04 17.41 1.60
N LYS A 30 0.83 16.99 2.52
CA LYS A 30 0.76 15.67 3.12
C LYS A 30 0.17 15.73 4.53
N VAL A 31 -0.64 14.75 4.88
CA VAL A 31 -1.05 14.43 6.24
C VAL A 31 -0.64 12.99 6.55
N SER A 32 -0.24 12.72 7.79
CA SER A 32 0.23 11.40 8.19
C SER A 32 -0.38 10.99 9.52
N ALA A 33 -0.77 9.74 9.64
CA ALA A 33 -1.19 9.14 10.90
C ALA A 33 -0.71 7.68 10.92
N GLY A 34 0.14 7.34 11.89
CA GLY A 34 0.78 6.02 11.93
C GLY A 34 1.52 5.71 10.62
N ASP A 35 1.18 4.58 10.00
CA ASP A 35 1.78 4.12 8.74
C ASP A 35 0.99 4.54 7.50
N ILE A 36 -0.07 5.33 7.66
CA ILE A 36 -0.87 5.88 6.57
C ILE A 36 -0.43 7.31 6.27
N ASP A 37 -0.20 7.57 4.98
CA ASP A 37 0.05 8.88 4.41
C ASP A 37 -1.08 9.25 3.44
N GLY A 38 -1.67 10.43 3.66
CA GLY A 38 -2.64 11.05 2.77
C GLY A 38 -2.01 12.24 2.05
N VAL A 39 -2.21 12.33 0.74
CA VAL A 39 -1.73 13.44 -0.09
C VAL A 39 -2.92 14.22 -0.62
N LEU A 40 -2.88 15.54 -0.45
CA LEU A 40 -3.91 16.47 -0.83
C LEU A 40 -3.38 17.47 -1.85
N PHE A 41 -4.22 17.89 -2.78
CA PHE A 41 -3.97 19.06 -3.63
C PHE A 41 -4.97 20.16 -3.31
N LEU A 42 -4.58 21.41 -3.60
CA LEU A 42 -5.48 22.55 -3.48
C LEU A 42 -6.25 22.73 -4.79
N ASN A 43 -7.56 22.54 -4.78
CA ASN A 43 -8.39 22.69 -5.96
C ASN A 43 -8.56 24.18 -6.37
N PRO A 44 -9.09 24.49 -7.56
CA PRO A 44 -9.29 25.88 -8.00
C PRO A 44 -10.26 26.71 -7.13
N ASN A 45 -11.09 26.06 -6.30
CA ASN A 45 -11.98 26.73 -5.36
C ASN A 45 -11.27 27.13 -4.05
N GLY A 46 -10.04 26.66 -3.85
CA GLY A 46 -9.26 26.89 -2.63
C GLY A 46 -9.51 25.86 -1.53
N ASP A 47 -10.14 24.74 -1.84
CA ASP A 47 -10.37 23.62 -0.91
C ASP A 47 -9.33 22.53 -1.12
N TYR A 48 -8.95 21.82 -0.05
CA TYR A 48 -8.06 20.68 -0.16
C TYR A 48 -8.83 19.43 -0.55
N GLU A 49 -8.36 18.73 -1.59
CA GLU A 49 -8.93 17.45 -2.01
C GLU A 49 -7.90 16.34 -1.84
N LEU A 50 -8.33 15.25 -1.22
CA LEU A 50 -7.52 14.06 -1.02
C LEU A 50 -7.37 13.30 -2.35
N ILE A 51 -6.14 13.13 -2.82
CA ILE A 51 -5.84 12.43 -4.09
C ILE A 51 -5.33 11.03 -3.87
N ASP A 52 -4.46 10.81 -2.90
CA ASP A 52 -3.86 9.50 -2.64
C ASP A 52 -3.87 9.21 -1.15
N VAL A 53 -4.14 7.95 -0.80
CA VAL A 53 -3.98 7.43 0.56
C VAL A 53 -3.24 6.10 0.47
N ILE A 54 -2.05 6.06 1.06
CA ILE A 54 -1.12 4.94 0.94
C ILE A 54 -0.61 4.55 2.32
N SER A 55 -0.51 3.24 2.57
CA SER A 55 0.12 2.66 3.75
C SER A 55 1.29 1.77 3.36
N PHE A 56 2.32 1.75 4.21
CA PHE A 56 3.47 0.86 4.06
C PHE A 56 3.56 -0.07 5.27
N HIS A 57 3.49 -1.38 5.03
CA HIS A 57 3.58 -2.41 6.05
C HIS A 57 4.90 -3.18 5.88
N PRO A 58 5.98 -2.70 6.51
CA PRO A 58 7.33 -3.19 6.22
C PRO A 58 7.53 -4.65 6.60
N PHE A 59 6.94 -5.09 7.72
CA PHE A 59 7.04 -6.47 8.16
C PHE A 59 6.36 -7.45 7.21
N MET A 60 5.42 -6.97 6.42
CA MET A 60 4.70 -7.78 5.43
C MET A 60 5.27 -7.64 4.01
N LYS A 61 6.28 -6.77 3.81
CA LYS A 61 6.73 -6.33 2.49
C LYS A 61 5.54 -5.89 1.61
N MET A 62 4.60 -5.16 2.20
CA MET A 62 3.33 -4.80 1.56
C MET A 62 3.17 -3.29 1.55
N ALA A 63 2.62 -2.76 0.46
CA ALA A 63 2.04 -1.43 0.42
C ALA A 63 0.56 -1.54 0.06
N LYS A 64 -0.26 -0.68 0.66
CA LYS A 64 -1.71 -0.62 0.41
C LYS A 64 -2.09 0.74 -0.12
N ILE A 65 -2.81 0.76 -1.22
CA ILE A 65 -3.38 1.94 -1.87
C ILE A 65 -4.87 1.91 -1.59
N PHE A 66 -5.33 2.78 -0.70
CA PHE A 66 -6.75 2.93 -0.39
C PHE A 66 -7.43 3.80 -1.43
N ILE A 67 -6.81 4.94 -1.74
CA ILE A 67 -7.31 5.93 -2.69
C ILE A 67 -6.22 6.24 -3.70
N ALA A 68 -6.60 6.29 -4.98
CA ALA A 68 -5.77 6.77 -6.08
C ALA A 68 -6.62 7.57 -7.08
N TYR A 69 -6.72 8.87 -6.83
CA TYR A 69 -7.56 9.84 -7.54
C TYR A 69 -6.76 10.87 -8.33
N ASN A 70 -5.49 10.60 -8.66
CA ASN A 70 -4.69 11.49 -9.53
C ASN A 70 -5.38 11.80 -10.86
N GLY A 71 -6.27 10.93 -11.36
CA GLY A 71 -7.06 11.17 -12.56
C GLY A 71 -8.10 12.30 -12.43
N LYS A 72 -8.53 12.64 -11.21
CA LYS A 72 -9.51 13.71 -10.93
C LYS A 72 -8.86 15.09 -10.89
N GLU A 73 -7.58 15.17 -10.55
CA GLU A 73 -6.83 16.42 -10.52
C GLU A 73 -6.68 17.01 -11.95
N PRO A 74 -7.04 18.28 -12.18
CA PRO A 74 -6.82 18.94 -13.47
C PRO A 74 -5.35 18.93 -13.89
N GLY A 75 -5.08 18.89 -15.20
CA GLY A 75 -3.70 18.95 -15.69
C GLY A 75 -3.04 20.31 -15.39
N HIS A 76 -1.91 20.30 -14.70
CA HIS A 76 -1.04 21.47 -14.52
C HIS A 76 0.44 21.06 -14.53
N GLN A 77 1.33 22.06 -14.64
CA GLN A 77 2.77 21.84 -14.81
C GLN A 77 3.39 21.05 -13.66
N ASN A 78 2.91 21.25 -12.43
CA ASN A 78 3.44 20.61 -11.22
C ASN A 78 2.71 19.32 -10.83
N LYS A 79 1.89 18.76 -11.72
CA LYS A 79 1.09 17.57 -11.39
C LYS A 79 2.01 16.36 -11.26
N LEU A 80 1.91 15.64 -10.14
CA LEU A 80 2.63 14.40 -9.91
C LEU A 80 1.78 13.18 -10.27
N GLY A 81 2.43 12.14 -10.79
CA GLY A 81 1.82 10.84 -10.97
C GLY A 81 1.69 10.07 -9.66
N LEU A 82 0.89 8.99 -9.66
CA LEU A 82 0.81 8.07 -8.53
C LEU A 82 2.19 7.46 -8.21
N ASP A 83 2.98 7.14 -9.24
CA ASP A 83 4.34 6.62 -9.08
C ASP A 83 5.28 7.62 -8.42
N ASP A 84 5.24 8.89 -8.84
CA ASP A 84 6.04 9.95 -8.20
C ASP A 84 5.67 10.15 -6.73
N ILE A 85 4.36 10.19 -6.43
CA ILE A 85 3.85 10.32 -5.06
C ILE A 85 4.23 9.11 -4.22
N TYR A 86 4.00 7.90 -4.73
CA TYR A 86 4.37 6.66 -4.05
C TYR A 86 5.86 6.62 -3.73
N THR A 87 6.72 6.95 -4.69
CA THR A 87 8.17 6.96 -4.50
C THR A 87 8.57 8.00 -3.44
N ALA A 88 8.02 9.21 -3.49
CA ALA A 88 8.30 10.24 -2.49
C ALA A 88 7.92 9.77 -1.06
N LEU A 89 6.73 9.17 -0.90
CA LEU A 89 6.28 8.64 0.38
C LEU A 89 7.13 7.46 0.86
N ALA A 90 7.47 6.52 -0.04
CA ALA A 90 8.33 5.38 0.27
C ALA A 90 9.71 5.85 0.75
N GLU A 91 10.34 6.78 0.03
CA GLU A 91 11.65 7.34 0.39
C GLU A 91 11.62 8.02 1.76
N GLU A 92 10.58 8.81 2.05
CA GLU A 92 10.42 9.47 3.35
C GLU A 92 10.30 8.44 4.49
N ARG A 93 9.59 7.34 4.24
CA ARG A 93 9.48 6.19 5.16
C ARG A 93 10.74 5.32 5.18
N LYS A 94 11.81 5.71 4.47
CA LYS A 94 13.07 4.97 4.31
C LYS A 94 12.84 3.56 3.74
N ARG A 95 11.91 3.46 2.80
CA ARG A 95 11.53 2.24 2.10
C ARG A 95 11.98 2.31 0.66
N LYS A 96 12.33 1.15 0.15
CA LYS A 96 12.63 0.94 -1.26
C LYS A 96 11.43 0.26 -1.90
N PRO A 97 10.85 0.80 -2.97
CA PRO A 97 9.77 0.14 -3.70
C PRO A 97 10.10 -1.31 -4.08
N GLU A 98 11.38 -1.63 -4.32
CA GLU A 98 11.84 -2.97 -4.67
C GLU A 98 11.66 -4.00 -3.55
N ASP A 99 11.68 -3.54 -2.29
CA ASP A 99 11.52 -4.38 -1.09
C ASP A 99 10.05 -4.76 -0.84
N ILE A 100 9.11 -4.17 -1.59
CA ILE A 100 7.67 -4.43 -1.48
C ILE A 100 7.29 -5.54 -2.45
N ASP A 101 6.84 -6.68 -1.92
CA ASP A 101 6.37 -7.82 -2.71
C ASP A 101 4.86 -7.82 -2.93
N TRP A 102 4.10 -7.11 -2.11
CA TRP A 102 2.65 -7.04 -2.22
C TRP A 102 2.17 -5.62 -2.42
N ILE A 103 1.37 -5.39 -3.46
CA ILE A 103 0.58 -4.16 -3.61
C ILE A 103 -0.89 -4.52 -3.44
N VAL A 104 -1.54 -3.93 -2.44
CA VAL A 104 -2.97 -4.06 -2.20
C VAL A 104 -3.66 -2.81 -2.75
N SER A 105 -4.69 -2.99 -3.58
CA SER A 105 -5.54 -1.89 -4.03
C SER A 105 -6.97 -2.17 -3.57
N GLU A 106 -7.51 -1.26 -2.76
CA GLU A 106 -8.91 -1.33 -2.34
C GLU A 106 -9.84 -0.87 -3.46
N VAL A 107 -11.01 -1.51 -3.50
CA VAL A 107 -12.12 -1.16 -4.37
C VAL A 107 -13.06 -0.29 -3.56
N GLU A 108 -12.86 1.02 -3.66
CA GLU A 108 -13.71 2.03 -3.03
C GLU A 108 -14.47 2.81 -4.12
N ASP A 109 -15.77 3.01 -3.91
CA ASP A 109 -16.67 3.75 -4.80
C ASP A 109 -16.60 3.32 -6.29
N ASP A 110 -16.41 2.02 -6.55
CA ASP A 110 -16.33 1.45 -7.90
C ASP A 110 -17.30 0.28 -8.07
N SER A 111 -18.57 0.61 -8.36
CA SER A 111 -19.62 -0.40 -8.54
C SER A 111 -19.34 -1.36 -9.69
N GLU A 112 -18.65 -0.92 -10.75
CA GLU A 112 -18.29 -1.79 -11.88
C GLU A 112 -17.30 -2.87 -11.41
N MET A 113 -16.34 -2.49 -10.58
CA MET A 113 -15.37 -3.41 -10.03
C MET A 113 -15.97 -4.35 -8.97
N GLU A 114 -16.91 -3.86 -8.16
CA GLU A 114 -17.68 -4.67 -7.22
C GLU A 114 -18.45 -5.79 -7.93
N ASP A 115 -19.19 -5.44 -9.00
CA ASP A 115 -19.89 -6.42 -9.84
C ASP A 115 -18.93 -7.41 -10.49
N PHE A 116 -17.78 -6.92 -10.99
CA PHE A 116 -16.75 -7.77 -11.58
C PHE A 116 -16.19 -8.79 -10.59
N ILE A 117 -15.91 -8.39 -9.34
CA ILE A 117 -15.45 -9.31 -8.29
C ILE A 117 -16.51 -10.34 -7.93
N LEU A 118 -17.77 -9.93 -7.84
CA LEU A 118 -18.88 -10.84 -7.62
C LEU A 118 -18.99 -11.88 -8.76
N ASP A 119 -18.81 -11.46 -10.01
CA ASP A 119 -18.80 -12.35 -11.17
C ASP A 119 -17.64 -13.36 -11.14
N ILE A 120 -16.45 -12.95 -10.68
CA ILE A 120 -15.32 -13.86 -10.45
C ILE A 120 -15.73 -14.96 -9.46
N ARG A 121 -16.28 -14.58 -8.31
CA ARG A 121 -16.68 -15.50 -7.23
C ARG A 121 -17.80 -16.45 -7.69
N ASN A 122 -18.84 -15.90 -8.30
CA ASN A 122 -19.94 -16.68 -8.89
C ASN A 122 -19.42 -17.66 -9.94
N GLY A 123 -18.51 -17.20 -10.81
CA GLY A 123 -17.89 -18.00 -11.85
C GLY A 123 -17.01 -19.15 -11.33
N ARG A 124 -16.62 -19.12 -10.05
CA ARG A 124 -15.87 -20.18 -9.34
C ARG A 124 -16.73 -20.94 -8.33
N ASN A 125 -18.01 -20.60 -8.21
CA ASN A 125 -18.95 -21.22 -7.27
C ASN A 125 -18.45 -21.20 -5.81
N VAL A 126 -17.89 -20.05 -5.42
CA VAL A 126 -17.49 -19.74 -4.03
C VAL A 126 -18.44 -18.69 -3.44
N GLY A 127 -18.39 -18.51 -2.13
CA GLY A 127 -19.20 -17.53 -1.41
C GLY A 127 -18.89 -16.08 -1.82
N PRO A 128 -19.81 -15.14 -1.56
CA PRO A 128 -19.70 -13.75 -2.00
C PRO A 128 -18.55 -12.97 -1.35
N THR A 129 -18.02 -13.46 -0.23
CA THR A 129 -16.88 -12.88 0.50
C THR A 129 -15.67 -13.81 0.52
N ASP A 130 -15.76 -14.97 -0.15
CA ASP A 130 -14.68 -15.95 -0.16
C ASP A 130 -13.46 -15.38 -0.90
N GLU A 131 -12.29 -15.77 -0.43
CA GLU A 131 -11.03 -15.43 -1.07
C GLU A 131 -10.86 -16.22 -2.37
N VAL A 132 -10.38 -15.55 -3.41
CA VAL A 132 -10.08 -16.18 -4.70
C VAL A 132 -8.64 -15.86 -5.09
N MET A 133 -7.84 -16.91 -5.25
CA MET A 133 -6.50 -16.81 -5.85
C MET A 133 -6.60 -17.00 -7.37
N ILE A 134 -5.90 -16.14 -8.10
CA ILE A 134 -5.87 -16.11 -9.56
C ILE A 134 -4.41 -16.14 -10.03
N ILE A 135 -4.10 -17.07 -10.93
CA ILE A 135 -2.74 -17.28 -11.47
C ILE A 135 -2.71 -17.05 -12.99
N PRO A 136 -1.52 -16.83 -13.59
CA PRO A 136 -1.37 -16.65 -15.04
C PRO A 136 -2.04 -17.77 -15.85
N GLY A 137 -2.79 -17.38 -16.88
CA GLY A 137 -3.51 -18.30 -17.78
C GLY A 137 -4.94 -18.62 -17.35
N GLU A 138 -5.38 -18.23 -16.16
CA GLU A 138 -6.78 -18.30 -15.77
C GLU A 138 -7.63 -17.21 -16.46
N LYS A 139 -8.92 -17.48 -16.67
CA LYS A 139 -9.81 -16.61 -17.48
C LYS A 139 -9.90 -15.17 -16.96
N GLU A 140 -9.78 -14.98 -15.66
CA GLU A 140 -9.90 -13.69 -15.00
C GLU A 140 -8.62 -12.87 -15.09
N TRP A 141 -7.46 -13.51 -15.30
CA TRP A 141 -6.14 -12.90 -15.26
C TRP A 141 -6.06 -11.66 -16.17
N ASP A 142 -6.25 -11.85 -17.48
CA ASP A 142 -6.16 -10.77 -18.47
C ASP A 142 -7.24 -9.70 -18.28
N SER A 143 -8.36 -10.04 -17.65
CA SER A 143 -9.42 -9.09 -17.34
C SER A 143 -9.00 -8.17 -16.19
N ILE A 144 -8.40 -8.74 -15.13
CA ILE A 144 -7.87 -7.96 -14.01
C ILE A 144 -6.71 -7.07 -14.46
N LEU A 145 -5.84 -7.55 -15.34
CA LEU A 145 -4.73 -6.74 -15.87
C LEU A 145 -5.17 -5.50 -16.68
N LYS A 146 -6.44 -5.43 -17.08
CA LYS A 146 -7.00 -4.25 -17.78
C LYS A 146 -7.64 -3.24 -16.83
N THR A 147 -7.76 -3.57 -15.55
CA THR A 147 -8.41 -2.70 -14.56
C THR A 147 -7.49 -1.56 -14.14
N LYS A 148 -8.09 -0.47 -13.62
CA LYS A 148 -7.33 0.63 -13.01
C LYS A 148 -6.52 0.17 -11.78
N HIS A 149 -7.00 -0.84 -11.05
CA HIS A 149 -6.33 -1.37 -9.86
C HIS A 149 -5.01 -2.05 -10.19
N TYR A 150 -4.96 -2.87 -11.25
CA TYR A 150 -3.69 -3.39 -11.73
C TYR A 150 -2.78 -2.29 -12.27
N LYS A 151 -3.34 -1.31 -13.00
CA LYS A 151 -2.56 -0.15 -13.46
C LYS A 151 -1.87 0.54 -12.28
N TYR A 152 -2.58 0.82 -11.18
CA TYR A 152 -1.99 1.40 -9.97
C TYR A 152 -0.86 0.55 -9.41
N ALA A 153 -1.09 -0.75 -9.25
CA ALA A 153 -0.09 -1.67 -8.74
C ALA A 153 1.17 -1.73 -9.63
N SER A 154 1.00 -1.78 -10.95
CA SER A 154 2.10 -1.84 -11.92
C SER A 154 2.90 -0.53 -12.04
N LEU A 155 2.30 0.61 -11.70
CA LEU A 155 3.00 1.90 -11.68
C LEU A 155 4.01 1.95 -10.52
N VAL A 156 3.63 1.41 -9.37
CA VAL A 156 4.44 1.47 -8.14
C VAL A 156 5.33 0.25 -7.93
N ASN A 157 5.09 -0.83 -8.67
CA ASN A 157 5.91 -2.04 -8.62
C ASN A 157 6.14 -2.60 -10.03
N ARG A 158 7.41 -2.59 -10.46
CA ARG A 158 7.82 -2.97 -11.82
C ARG A 158 8.27 -4.43 -11.94
N LYS A 159 8.22 -5.20 -10.85
CA LYS A 159 8.51 -6.63 -10.88
C LYS A 159 7.41 -7.37 -11.66
N GLU A 160 7.67 -8.60 -12.06
CA GLU A 160 6.65 -9.43 -12.72
C GLU A 160 5.60 -9.87 -11.71
N LEU A 161 4.35 -9.85 -12.14
CA LEU A 161 3.23 -10.30 -11.34
C LEU A 161 3.11 -11.83 -11.43
N GLU A 162 3.08 -12.51 -10.29
CA GLU A 162 2.95 -13.99 -10.25
C GLU A 162 1.57 -14.48 -9.84
N LYS A 163 0.85 -13.72 -9.01
CA LYS A 163 -0.53 -14.06 -8.60
C LYS A 163 -1.31 -12.83 -8.16
N ILE A 164 -2.63 -12.97 -8.20
CA ILE A 164 -3.60 -12.01 -7.71
C ILE A 164 -4.49 -12.70 -6.68
N ILE A 165 -4.75 -12.05 -5.55
CA ILE A 165 -5.75 -12.52 -4.59
C ILE A 165 -6.88 -11.49 -4.52
N VAL A 166 -8.11 -11.93 -4.68
CA VAL A 166 -9.32 -11.15 -4.48
C VAL A 166 -9.87 -11.46 -3.10
N ARG A 167 -10.02 -10.44 -2.26
CA ARG A 167 -10.42 -10.59 -0.86
C ARG A 167 -11.47 -9.56 -0.45
N THR A 168 -12.33 -9.94 0.49
CA THR A 168 -13.18 -9.01 1.23
C THR A 168 -12.63 -8.85 2.64
N HIS A 169 -12.56 -7.62 3.12
CA HIS A 169 -12.23 -7.31 4.50
C HIS A 169 -13.28 -6.35 5.08
N TYR A 170 -13.44 -6.36 6.40
CA TYR A 170 -14.41 -5.52 7.09
C TYR A 170 -13.70 -4.35 7.74
N ARG A 171 -14.12 -3.14 7.43
CA ARG A 171 -13.56 -1.91 8.02
C ARG A 171 -14.56 -1.28 8.95
N THR A 172 -14.09 -0.83 10.12
CA THR A 172 -14.93 -0.09 11.06
C THR A 172 -14.40 1.33 11.23
N ILE A 173 -15.00 2.29 10.54
CA ILE A 173 -14.66 3.72 10.63
C ILE A 173 -15.81 4.45 11.34
N TYR A 174 -15.51 5.28 12.33
CA TYR A 174 -16.51 6.03 13.12
C TYR A 174 -17.71 5.18 13.58
N LYS A 175 -17.46 3.94 14.03
CA LYS A 175 -18.47 2.94 14.49
C LYS A 175 -19.38 2.37 13.39
N THR A 176 -19.10 2.65 12.13
CA THR A 176 -19.79 2.05 10.99
C THR A 176 -18.89 0.97 10.41
N THR A 177 -19.39 -0.27 10.38
CA THR A 177 -18.70 -1.39 9.75
C THR A 177 -19.21 -1.59 8.33
N TYR A 178 -18.30 -1.71 7.38
CA TYR A 178 -18.62 -1.96 5.98
C TYR A 178 -17.64 -2.96 5.37
N GLU A 179 -18.10 -3.65 4.33
CA GLU A 179 -17.31 -4.57 3.52
C GLU A 179 -16.52 -3.77 2.49
N VAL A 180 -15.25 -4.14 2.30
CA VAL A 180 -14.37 -3.57 1.30
C VAL A 180 -13.73 -4.71 0.54
N ASN A 181 -13.86 -4.70 -0.77
CA ASN A 181 -13.13 -5.64 -1.61
C ASN A 181 -11.76 -5.08 -1.98
N SER A 182 -10.80 -5.97 -2.20
CA SER A 182 -9.44 -5.61 -2.56
C SER A 182 -8.81 -6.61 -3.51
N PHE A 183 -7.93 -6.09 -4.38
CA PHE A 183 -6.98 -6.88 -5.14
C PHE A 183 -5.61 -6.83 -4.47
N HIS A 184 -5.02 -8.00 -4.23
CA HIS A 184 -3.68 -8.14 -3.69
C HIS A 184 -2.80 -8.69 -4.81
N PHE A 185 -1.90 -7.85 -5.31
CA PHE A 185 -0.99 -8.17 -6.41
C PHE A 185 0.36 -8.61 -5.85
N TYR A 186 0.80 -9.81 -6.20
CA TYR A 186 2.08 -10.36 -5.75
C TYR A 186 3.19 -10.23 -6.79
N PHE A 187 4.25 -9.55 -6.38
CA PHE A 187 5.41 -9.15 -7.16
C PHE A 187 6.69 -9.64 -6.48
N PRO A 188 7.03 -10.93 -6.57
CA PRO A 188 8.15 -11.49 -5.83
C PRO A 188 9.49 -10.91 -6.28
N SER A 189 10.42 -10.77 -5.33
CA SER A 189 11.80 -10.43 -5.66
C SER A 189 12.47 -11.51 -6.54
N SER A 190 13.38 -11.09 -7.42
CA SER A 190 14.05 -11.97 -8.38
C SER A 190 14.87 -13.09 -7.73
N GLU A 191 15.24 -12.94 -6.46
CA GLU A 191 15.92 -13.98 -5.67
C GLU A 191 15.08 -15.25 -5.48
N TYR A 192 13.76 -15.16 -5.69
CA TYR A 192 12.83 -16.29 -5.59
C TYR A 192 12.51 -16.96 -6.93
N ARG A 193 13.05 -16.45 -8.04
CA ARG A 193 12.95 -17.16 -9.32
C ARG A 193 13.93 -18.32 -9.30
N ASP A 194 13.41 -19.53 -9.08
CA ASP A 194 14.17 -20.72 -9.44
C ASP A 194 14.43 -20.65 -10.96
N PRO A 195 15.69 -20.50 -11.42
CA PRO A 195 16.00 -20.44 -12.85
C PRO A 195 15.65 -21.74 -13.58
N HIS A 196 15.27 -22.80 -12.85
CA HIS A 196 14.86 -24.10 -13.37
C HIS A 196 13.43 -24.51 -13.00
N GLY A 197 12.63 -23.64 -12.38
CA GLY A 197 11.24 -23.95 -12.05
C GLY A 197 10.38 -24.01 -13.30
N GLU A 198 9.97 -25.21 -13.70
CA GLU A 198 8.90 -25.39 -14.70
C GLU A 198 7.66 -24.60 -14.25
N ALA A 199 7.07 -23.84 -15.18
CA ALA A 199 5.81 -23.15 -14.94
C ALA A 199 4.81 -24.13 -14.31
N PRO A 200 4.08 -23.77 -13.24
CA PRO A 200 3.14 -24.68 -12.60
C PRO A 200 2.17 -25.20 -13.65
N GLY A 201 2.27 -26.50 -13.93
CA GLY A 201 1.50 -27.15 -14.97
C GLY A 201 0.01 -26.93 -14.72
N SER A 202 -0.63 -26.25 -15.66
CA SER A 202 -2.09 -26.15 -15.73
C SER A 202 -2.67 -27.57 -15.85
N THR A 203 -3.22 -28.09 -14.75
CA THR A 203 -4.19 -29.18 -14.81
C THR A 203 -5.34 -28.97 -13.84
N ILE A 204 -6.52 -29.06 -14.45
CA ILE A 204 -7.86 -29.08 -13.92
C ILE A 204 -8.03 -30.07 -12.75
N ALA A 205 -8.71 -29.59 -11.72
CA ALA A 205 -9.37 -30.30 -10.62
C ALA A 205 -8.51 -30.87 -9.45
N THR A 206 -8.31 -30.03 -8.42
CA THR A 206 -8.49 -30.46 -7.03
C THR A 206 -9.30 -29.41 -6.29
N GLN A 207 -10.59 -29.71 -6.11
CA GLN A 207 -11.49 -29.04 -5.18
C GLN A 207 -11.28 -29.72 -3.82
N LYS A 208 -10.94 -28.92 -2.80
CA LYS A 208 -10.60 -29.25 -1.40
C LYS A 208 -9.12 -29.57 -1.13
N ASP A 209 -8.55 -28.74 -0.27
CA ASP A 209 -7.35 -28.97 0.54
C ASP A 209 -5.97 -28.50 0.03
N ASP A 210 -5.94 -27.60 -0.96
CA ASP A 210 -4.77 -26.73 -1.22
C ASP A 210 -5.10 -25.27 -0.86
N GLU A 211 -5.62 -25.07 0.36
CA GLU A 211 -5.61 -23.77 1.02
C GLU A 211 -4.17 -23.42 1.43
N LEU A 212 -3.29 -23.13 0.48
CA LEU A 212 -2.14 -22.28 0.79
C LEU A 212 -2.68 -20.88 1.10
N LYS A 213 -3.22 -20.71 2.31
CA LYS A 213 -3.65 -19.42 2.83
C LYS A 213 -2.46 -18.48 2.69
N TRP A 214 -2.68 -17.25 2.26
CA TRP A 214 -1.66 -16.19 2.23
C TRP A 214 -0.83 -16.13 3.53
N GLU A 215 -1.41 -16.56 4.65
CA GLU A 215 -0.80 -16.79 5.95
C GLU A 215 0.47 -17.67 5.87
N GLU A 216 0.50 -18.70 5.03
CA GLU A 216 1.66 -19.59 4.84
C GLU A 216 2.77 -18.96 4.00
N VAL A 217 2.40 -18.16 2.99
CA VAL A 217 3.37 -17.41 2.16
C VAL A 217 4.01 -16.31 3.01
N TRP A 218 3.20 -15.59 3.78
CA TRP A 218 3.69 -14.61 4.73
C TRP A 218 4.53 -15.28 5.82
N LYS A 219 4.08 -16.40 6.40
CA LYS A 219 4.85 -17.21 7.37
C LYS A 219 6.28 -17.48 6.88
N LYS A 220 6.46 -17.88 5.61
CA LYS A 220 7.79 -18.12 5.03
C LYS A 220 8.63 -16.84 4.94
N GLU A 221 8.07 -15.74 4.45
CA GLU A 221 8.79 -14.46 4.34
C GLU A 221 9.18 -13.87 5.70
N TRP A 222 8.30 -13.99 6.70
CA TRP A 222 8.54 -13.43 8.03
C TRP A 222 9.60 -14.22 8.81
N MET A 223 9.55 -15.56 8.74
CA MET A 223 10.60 -16.43 9.30
C MET A 223 11.98 -16.08 8.73
N LYS A 224 12.08 -15.88 7.42
CA LYS A 224 13.34 -15.48 6.76
C LYS A 224 13.83 -14.11 7.25
N ASN A 225 12.95 -13.13 7.41
CA ASN A 225 13.33 -11.80 7.92
C ASN A 225 13.77 -11.82 9.39
N LEU A 226 13.18 -12.69 10.22
CA LEU A 226 13.63 -12.91 11.59
C LEU A 226 15.01 -13.59 11.66
N GLU A 227 15.33 -14.48 10.73
CA GLU A 227 16.63 -15.14 10.65
C GLU A 227 17.75 -14.20 10.17
N ILE A 228 17.44 -13.19 9.36
CA ILE A 228 18.42 -12.25 8.76
C ILE A 228 18.76 -11.07 9.72
N GLY A 229 17.94 -10.82 10.75
CA GLY A 229 18.13 -9.75 11.74
C GLY A 229 19.17 -10.07 12.84
N GLY A 230 20.44 -10.21 12.45
CA GLY A 230 21.55 -10.69 13.28
C GLY A 230 21.97 -9.90 14.54
N GLU A 231 21.14 -9.07 15.18
CA GLU A 231 21.49 -8.43 16.46
C GLU A 231 20.44 -8.50 17.58
N VAL A 232 19.23 -9.00 17.32
CA VAL A 232 18.29 -9.30 18.41
C VAL A 232 17.73 -10.70 18.21
N GLY A 233 18.48 -11.70 18.67
CA GLY A 233 18.18 -13.12 18.59
C GLY A 233 16.96 -13.53 19.42
N TRP A 234 15.76 -13.12 18.99
CA TRP A 234 14.53 -13.77 19.39
C TRP A 234 14.24 -14.87 18.38
N THR A 235 14.83 -16.06 18.58
CA THR A 235 14.30 -17.27 17.96
C THR A 235 12.96 -17.54 18.63
N ILE A 236 11.86 -17.15 17.99
CA ILE A 236 10.53 -17.47 18.51
C ILE A 236 10.33 -18.97 18.28
N HIS A 237 10.54 -19.76 19.32
CA HIS A 237 10.17 -21.17 19.31
C HIS A 237 8.65 -21.28 19.43
N TRP A 238 7.97 -21.36 18.29
CA TRP A 238 6.57 -21.74 18.24
C TRP A 238 6.43 -23.19 18.68
N GLY A 239 5.57 -23.45 19.67
CA GLY A 239 5.38 -24.80 20.22
C GLY A 239 4.58 -25.74 19.29
N SER A 240 3.83 -25.18 18.33
CA SER A 240 3.11 -25.92 17.28
C SER A 240 2.74 -25.02 16.09
N GLU A 241 2.40 -25.62 14.94
CA GLU A 241 1.88 -24.90 13.75
C GLU A 241 0.60 -24.11 14.06
N GLU A 242 -0.27 -24.64 14.93
CA GLU A 242 -1.50 -23.95 15.36
C GLU A 242 -1.18 -22.69 16.17
N GLN A 243 -0.20 -22.74 17.08
CA GLN A 243 0.23 -21.60 17.88
C GLN A 243 0.85 -20.51 17.01
N GLU A 244 1.64 -20.93 16.02
CA GLU A 244 2.22 -20.02 15.04
C GLU A 244 1.14 -19.35 14.18
N ALA A 245 0.19 -20.11 13.63
CA ALA A 245 -0.93 -19.55 12.86
C ALA A 245 -1.82 -18.61 13.72
N ALA A 246 -2.01 -18.93 15.00
CA ALA A 246 -2.70 -18.04 15.94
C ALA A 246 -1.92 -16.73 16.17
N ALA A 247 -0.59 -16.80 16.27
CA ALA A 247 0.25 -15.62 16.41
C ALA A 247 0.19 -14.72 15.17
N TYR A 248 0.26 -15.30 13.96
CA TYR A 248 0.13 -14.52 12.73
C TYR A 248 -1.24 -13.84 12.61
N ARG A 249 -2.32 -14.57 12.89
CA ARG A 249 -3.67 -13.97 12.93
C ARG A 249 -3.75 -12.81 13.93
N THR A 250 -3.06 -12.93 15.06
CA THR A 250 -3.00 -11.86 16.07
C THR A 250 -2.23 -10.64 15.56
N ILE A 251 -1.05 -10.84 14.94
CA ILE A 251 -0.23 -9.75 14.38
C ILE A 251 -0.99 -9.05 13.25
N TYR A 252 -1.61 -9.83 12.36
CA TYR A 252 -2.40 -9.29 11.26
C TYR A 252 -3.60 -8.48 11.77
N ALA A 253 -4.35 -9.01 12.74
CA ALA A 253 -5.45 -8.27 13.36
C ALA A 253 -4.98 -6.99 14.07
N GLU A 254 -3.77 -6.99 14.63
CA GLU A 254 -3.17 -5.81 15.22
C GLU A 254 -2.83 -4.75 14.17
N GLU A 255 -2.19 -5.15 13.06
CA GLU A 255 -1.90 -4.27 11.92
C GLU A 255 -3.19 -3.67 11.34
N GLU A 256 -4.24 -4.48 11.13
CA GLU A 256 -5.54 -3.98 10.67
C GLU A 256 -6.15 -2.97 11.66
N ARG A 257 -6.02 -3.22 12.96
CA ARG A 257 -6.50 -2.29 14.00
C ARG A 257 -5.72 -0.97 14.00
N GLN A 258 -4.40 -1.04 13.87
CA GLN A 258 -3.54 0.15 13.80
C GLN A 258 -3.80 0.95 12.53
N GLU A 259 -4.01 0.28 11.41
CA GLU A 259 -4.38 0.87 10.14
C GLU A 259 -5.73 1.60 10.22
N VAL A 260 -6.75 0.97 10.79
CA VAL A 260 -8.06 1.62 11.02
C VAL A 260 -7.92 2.86 11.92
N SER A 261 -7.16 2.75 13.01
CA SER A 261 -6.91 3.89 13.90
C SER A 261 -6.17 5.03 13.19
N SER A 262 -5.20 4.67 12.36
CA SER A 262 -4.42 5.60 11.55
C SER A 262 -5.30 6.31 10.52
N MET A 263 -6.18 5.57 9.84
CA MET A 263 -7.08 6.13 8.84
C MET A 263 -8.07 7.12 9.48
N VAL A 264 -8.63 6.81 10.65
CA VAL A 264 -9.46 7.74 11.41
C VAL A 264 -8.68 9.01 11.78
N GLY A 265 -7.46 8.86 12.32
CA GLY A 265 -6.61 10.00 12.67
C GLY A 265 -6.21 10.88 11.48
N MET A 266 -6.01 10.27 10.31
CA MET A 266 -5.75 11.00 9.06
C MET A 266 -7.00 11.76 8.60
N LEU A 267 -8.17 11.11 8.57
CA LEU A 267 -9.43 11.75 8.18
C LEU A 267 -9.80 12.91 9.12
N ASP A 268 -9.51 12.80 10.42
CA ASP A 268 -9.68 13.89 11.38
C ASP A 268 -8.75 15.07 11.06
N GLN A 269 -7.51 14.81 10.63
CA GLN A 269 -6.60 15.88 10.16
C GLN A 269 -7.12 16.54 8.89
N VAL A 270 -7.57 15.77 7.89
CA VAL A 270 -8.16 16.31 6.65
C VAL A 270 -9.35 17.22 6.96
N LYS A 271 -10.28 16.78 7.81
CA LYS A 271 -11.43 17.59 8.24
C LYS A 271 -11.05 18.90 8.92
N GLN A 272 -9.94 18.92 9.67
CA GLN A 272 -9.45 20.15 10.28
C GLN A 272 -8.97 21.15 9.22
N LEU A 273 -8.42 20.68 8.10
CA LEU A 273 -7.94 21.54 7.02
C LEU A 273 -9.09 22.26 6.31
N ASP A 274 -10.23 21.59 6.14
CA ASP A 274 -11.43 22.14 5.51
C ASP A 274 -12.27 23.02 6.45
N SER A 275 -11.82 23.25 7.69
CA SER A 275 -12.55 24.09 8.64
C SER A 275 -12.53 25.56 8.18
N PRO A 276 -13.70 26.26 8.16
CA PRO A 276 -13.81 27.65 7.72
C PRO A 276 -12.89 28.63 8.48
N GLU A 277 -12.45 28.29 9.69
CA GLU A 277 -11.51 29.07 10.47
C GLU A 277 -10.11 29.15 9.83
N ASN A 278 -9.72 28.14 9.03
CA ASN A 278 -8.43 28.12 8.34
C ASN A 278 -8.41 28.93 7.03
N HIS A 279 -9.57 29.31 6.48
CA HIS A 279 -9.66 30.15 5.28
C HIS A 279 -9.48 31.65 5.57
N GLY A 280 -9.30 32.06 6.83
CA GLY A 280 -9.17 33.47 7.25
C GLY A 280 -7.81 34.15 7.02
N GLY A 281 -6.83 33.47 6.39
CA GLY A 281 -5.43 33.92 6.37
C GLY A 281 -4.87 34.43 5.02
N TYR A 282 -5.51 34.17 3.88
CA TYR A 282 -4.99 34.61 2.58
C TYR A 282 -5.42 36.05 2.27
N GLY A 283 -4.59 36.98 2.76
CA GLY A 283 -4.33 38.32 2.28
C GLY A 283 -5.39 39.04 1.45
N ALA A 284 -6.01 40.06 2.05
CA ALA A 284 -6.54 41.19 1.30
C ALA A 284 -5.51 41.69 0.28
N PRO A 285 -5.92 42.10 -0.94
CA PRO A 285 -5.00 42.63 -1.93
C PRO A 285 -4.33 43.88 -1.34
N VAL A 286 -3.01 43.83 -1.20
CA VAL A 286 -2.21 45.01 -0.92
C VAL A 286 -2.35 45.91 -2.14
N SER A 287 -3.26 46.88 -2.04
CA SER A 287 -3.40 47.96 -3.00
C SER A 287 -2.09 48.74 -2.98
N ARG A 288 -1.27 48.56 -4.02
CA ARG A 288 -0.13 49.45 -4.28
C ARG A 288 -0.72 50.74 -4.85
N ILE A 289 -0.62 51.82 -4.07
CA ILE A 289 -0.70 53.20 -4.54
C ILE A 289 0.67 53.58 -5.09
#